data_AF-A0A662W554-F1
#
_entry.id   AF-A0A662W554-F1
#
_cell.length_a   1.000
_cell.length_b   1.000
_cell.length_c   1.000
_cell.angle_alpha   90.00
_cell.angle_beta   90.00
_cell.angle_gamma   90.00
#
_symmetry.space_group_name_H-M   'P 1'
#
loop_
_entity.id
_entity.type
_entity.pdbx_description
1 polymer ?
#
loop_
_entity_poly.entity_id
_entity_poly.type
_entity_poly.pdbx_seq_one_letter_code
_entity_poly.pdbx_strand_id
1 'polypeptide(L)'
;MAEESWSKFMDSLEKNEEYHKRYHIAVSNPLRRKILRLIAEGLSKNEICEKLNLTIPQLEYHLRFLEHGFCIRKEGDALKLTKEGEIIYYLDDEVKERRDEMKK
;
A
#
# COMPACT_ATOMS: atom_id res chain seq x y z
N MET A 1 3.12 -30.62 -26.12
CA MET A 1 2.17 -29.47 -26.04
C MET A 1 1.32 -29.45 -24.77
N ALA A 2 1.36 -30.46 -23.87
CA ALA A 2 0.70 -30.38 -22.55
C ALA A 2 1.58 -29.68 -21.48
N GLU A 3 2.90 -29.89 -21.51
CA GLU A 3 3.86 -29.30 -20.55
C GLU A 3 3.90 -27.77 -20.55
N GLU A 4 3.86 -27.12 -21.72
CA GLU A 4 3.83 -25.65 -21.81
C GLU A 4 2.56 -25.03 -21.23
N SER A 5 1.43 -25.75 -21.28
CA SER A 5 0.15 -25.30 -20.73
C SER A 5 0.13 -25.37 -19.21
N TRP A 6 0.65 -26.46 -18.65
CA TRP A 6 0.73 -26.65 -17.20
C TRP A 6 1.77 -25.76 -16.54
N SER A 7 2.93 -25.55 -17.17
CA SER A 7 3.95 -24.63 -16.67
C SER A 7 3.45 -23.18 -16.64
N LYS A 8 2.80 -22.70 -17.70
CA LYS A 8 2.20 -21.34 -17.71
C LYS A 8 1.09 -21.17 -16.68
N PHE A 9 0.28 -22.21 -16.48
CA PHE A 9 -0.78 -22.20 -15.48
C PHE A 9 -0.20 -22.17 -14.06
N MET A 10 0.80 -22.98 -13.76
CA MET A 10 1.49 -23.00 -12.46
C MET A 10 2.19 -21.67 -12.17
N ASP A 11 2.92 -21.11 -13.14
CA ASP A 11 3.50 -19.77 -13.07
C ASP A 11 2.45 -18.70 -12.75
N SER A 12 1.25 -18.80 -13.33
CA SER A 12 0.17 -17.84 -13.10
C SER A 12 -0.40 -17.95 -11.68
N LEU A 13 -0.52 -19.17 -11.14
CA LEU A 13 -0.99 -19.42 -9.78
C LEU A 13 0.04 -18.95 -8.75
N GLU A 14 1.31 -19.27 -8.94
CA GLU A 14 2.40 -18.84 -8.07
C GLU A 14 2.53 -17.31 -8.05
N LYS A 15 2.46 -16.67 -9.23
CA LYS A 15 2.45 -15.20 -9.32
C LYS A 15 1.25 -14.57 -8.60
N ASN A 16 0.08 -15.19 -8.69
CA ASN A 16 -1.11 -14.71 -8.01
C ASN A 16 -0.99 -14.88 -6.47
N GLU A 17 -0.50 -16.02 -6.01
CA GLU A 17 -0.26 -16.27 -4.60
C GLU A 17 0.79 -15.32 -4.01
N GLU A 18 1.88 -15.11 -4.73
CA GLU A 18 2.92 -14.18 -4.32
C GLU A 18 2.41 -12.73 -4.28
N TYR A 19 1.62 -12.31 -5.26
CA TYR A 19 0.95 -11.02 -5.26
C TYR A 19 0.09 -10.83 -4.00
N HIS A 20 -0.80 -11.80 -3.71
CA HIS A 20 -1.67 -11.74 -2.53
C HIS A 20 -0.88 -11.74 -1.22
N LYS A 21 0.20 -12.54 -1.13
CA LYS A 21 1.09 -12.56 0.04
C LYS A 21 1.75 -11.22 0.28
N ARG A 22 2.36 -10.62 -0.75
CA ARG A 22 3.02 -9.32 -0.66
C ARG A 22 2.05 -8.21 -0.25
N TYR A 23 0.88 -8.18 -0.88
CA TYR A 23 -0.18 -7.24 -0.54
C TYR A 23 -0.66 -7.41 0.90
N HIS A 24 -0.96 -8.64 1.33
CA HIS A 24 -1.41 -8.93 2.69
C HIS A 24 -0.36 -8.53 3.74
N ILE A 25 0.92 -8.82 3.50
CA ILE A 25 2.02 -8.39 4.39
C ILE A 25 2.06 -6.87 4.50
N ALA A 26 1.85 -6.13 3.40
CA ALA A 26 1.86 -4.68 3.40
C ALA A 26 0.70 -4.10 4.24
N VAL A 27 -0.54 -4.55 4.01
CA VAL A 27 -1.74 -3.93 4.59
C VAL A 27 -2.12 -4.47 5.98
N SER A 28 -1.63 -5.65 6.37
CA SER A 28 -1.90 -6.22 7.71
C SER A 28 -1.26 -5.42 8.85
N ASN A 29 -0.20 -4.66 8.58
CA ASN A 29 0.47 -3.85 9.60
C ASN A 29 -0.27 -2.51 9.86
N PRO A 30 -0.70 -2.23 11.10
CA PRO A 30 -1.48 -1.03 11.41
C PRO A 30 -0.70 0.29 11.20
N LEU A 31 0.60 0.30 11.46
CA LEU A 31 1.44 1.49 11.22
C LEU A 31 1.54 1.79 9.72
N ARG A 32 1.64 0.76 8.87
CA ARG A 32 1.63 0.92 7.41
C ARG A 32 0.28 1.44 6.92
N ARG A 33 -0.85 1.00 7.49
CA ARG A 33 -2.17 1.58 7.18
C ARG A 33 -2.27 3.06 7.57
N LYS A 34 -1.68 3.45 8.72
CA LYS A 34 -1.59 4.87 9.10
C LYS A 34 -0.74 5.67 8.12
N ILE A 35 0.42 5.15 7.70
CA ILE A 35 1.26 5.78 6.67
C ILE A 35 0.47 5.97 5.37
N LEU A 36 -0.25 4.95 4.89
CA LEU A 36 -1.09 5.06 3.69
C LEU A 36 -2.15 6.16 3.82
N ARG A 37 -2.78 6.32 5.00
CA ARG A 37 -3.74 7.41 5.25
C ARG A 37 -3.10 8.79 5.16
N LEU A 38 -1.93 8.97 5.76
CA LEU A 38 -1.24 10.26 5.70
C LEU A 38 -0.78 10.59 4.28
N ILE A 39 -0.38 9.58 3.49
CA ILE A 39 -0.11 9.74 2.05
C ILE A 39 -1.40 10.14 1.32
N ALA A 40 -2.55 9.56 1.67
CA ALA A 40 -3.86 9.91 1.09
C ALA A 40 -4.26 11.35 1.36
N GLU A 41 -3.90 11.86 2.54
CA GLU A 41 -4.09 13.26 2.93
C GLU A 41 -3.09 14.22 2.25
N GLY A 42 -2.16 13.69 1.45
CA GLY A 42 -1.20 14.48 0.67
C GLY A 42 0.04 14.93 1.46
N LEU A 43 0.31 14.33 2.63
CA LEU A 43 1.45 14.71 3.46
C LEU A 43 2.78 14.25 2.84
N SER A 44 3.79 15.09 3.02
CA SER A 44 5.18 14.77 2.66
C SER A 44 5.80 13.75 3.60
N LYS A 45 6.93 13.15 3.20
CA LYS A 45 7.68 12.19 4.02
C LYS A 45 8.08 12.77 5.39
N ASN A 46 8.48 14.04 5.42
CA ASN A 46 8.90 14.70 6.64
C ASN A 46 7.72 14.87 7.61
N GLU A 47 6.57 15.32 7.12
CA GLU A 47 5.36 15.46 7.93
C GLU A 47 4.85 14.11 8.46
N ILE A 48 4.96 13.04 7.64
CA ILE A 48 4.62 11.68 8.07
C ILE A 48 5.56 11.22 9.20
N CYS A 49 6.86 11.48 9.06
CA CYS A 49 7.85 11.19 10.10
C CYS A 49 7.55 11.92 11.40
N GLU A 50 7.23 13.21 11.34
CA GLU A 50 6.87 14.01 12.52
C GLU A 50 5.59 13.50 13.18
N LYS A 51 4.51 13.28 12.40
CA LYS A 51 3.22 12.80 12.94
C LYS A 51 3.30 11.41 13.59
N LEU A 52 4.12 10.52 13.03
CA LEU A 52 4.25 9.15 13.52
C LEU A 52 5.45 8.94 14.45
N ASN A 53 6.21 10.01 14.74
CA ASN A 53 7.46 9.96 15.50
C ASN A 53 8.43 8.90 14.95
N LEU A 54 8.61 8.89 13.63
CA LEU A 54 9.49 7.98 12.91
C LEU A 54 10.70 8.72 12.36
N THR A 55 11.84 8.05 12.34
CA THR A 55 13.00 8.50 11.56
C THR A 55 12.79 8.21 10.07
N ILE A 56 13.46 8.96 9.19
CA ILE A 56 13.41 8.74 7.74
C ILE A 56 13.76 7.28 7.34
N PRO A 57 14.80 6.62 7.91
CA PRO A 57 15.10 5.23 7.61
C PRO A 57 13.97 4.25 8.01
N GLN A 58 13.30 4.49 9.15
CA GLN A 58 12.16 3.69 9.56
C GLN A 58 10.99 3.87 8.60
N LEU A 59 10.70 5.11 8.19
CA LEU A 59 9.66 5.38 7.20
C LEU A 59 9.99 4.69 5.86
N GLU A 60 11.21 4.83 5.34
CA GLU A 60 11.62 4.17 4.09
C GLU A 60 11.53 2.65 4.18
N TYR A 61 11.82 2.04 5.34
CA TYR A 61 11.58 0.62 5.56
C TYR A 61 10.11 0.27 5.34
N HIS A 62 9.18 1.01 5.95
CA HIS A 62 7.74 0.78 5.75
C HIS A 62 7.30 1.02 4.31
N LEU A 63 7.80 2.08 3.66
CA LEU A 63 7.50 2.40 2.27
C LEU A 63 7.94 1.28 1.31
N ARG A 64 9.07 0.61 1.56
CA ARG A 64 9.50 -0.54 0.75
C ARG A 64 8.47 -1.69 0.77
N PHE A 65 7.87 -1.98 1.92
CA PHE A 65 6.81 -3.00 1.98
C PHE A 65 5.53 -2.54 1.29
N LEU A 66 5.17 -1.27 1.43
CA LEU A 66 3.99 -0.71 0.78
C LEU A 66 4.14 -0.67 -0.74
N GLU A 67 5.33 -0.34 -1.24
CA GLU A 67 5.69 -0.37 -2.66
C GLU A 67 5.70 -1.81 -3.19
N HIS A 68 6.32 -2.73 -2.46
CA HIS A 68 6.36 -4.16 -2.82
C HIS A 68 4.99 -4.84 -2.78
N GLY A 69 4.11 -4.39 -1.89
CA GLY A 69 2.71 -4.76 -1.82
C GLY A 69 1.81 -3.93 -2.73
N PHE A 70 2.36 -3.20 -3.71
CA PHE A 70 1.63 -2.45 -4.73
C PHE A 70 0.72 -1.34 -4.20
N CYS A 71 0.84 -0.92 -2.93
CA CYS A 71 -0.05 0.07 -2.31
C CYS A 71 0.33 1.52 -2.66
N ILE A 72 1.58 1.77 -3.03
CA ILE A 72 2.10 3.10 -3.37
C ILE A 72 2.99 3.06 -4.60
N ARG A 73 3.18 4.23 -5.21
CA ARG A 73 4.20 4.50 -6.22
C ARG A 73 4.98 5.75 -5.82
N LYS A 74 6.30 5.71 -6.07
CA LYS A 74 7.19 6.86 -5.93
C LYS A 74 7.30 7.55 -7.28
N GLU A 75 6.91 8.81 -7.35
CA GLU A 75 7.09 9.67 -8.53
C GLU A 75 8.05 10.80 -8.16
N GLY A 76 9.35 10.55 -8.34
CA GLY A 76 10.39 11.43 -7.80
C GLY A 76 10.33 11.47 -6.27
N ASP A 77 10.13 12.66 -5.71
CA ASP A 77 9.98 12.86 -4.26
C ASP A 77 8.54 12.67 -3.76
N ALA A 78 7.55 12.60 -4.66
CA ALA A 78 6.15 12.44 -4.30
C ALA A 78 5.79 10.97 -4.05
N LEU A 79 4.98 10.74 -3.01
CA LEU A 79 4.34 9.46 -2.74
C LEU A 79 2.89 9.51 -3.23
N LYS A 80 2.51 8.60 -4.13
CA LYS A 80 1.12 8.46 -4.59
C LYS A 80 0.56 7.11 -4.21
N LEU A 81 -0.71 7.09 -3.83
CA LEU A 81 -1.47 5.86 -3.65
C LEU A 81 -1.82 5.24 -5.00
N THR A 82 -1.82 3.92 -5.01
CA THR A 82 -2.43 3.11 -6.06
C THR A 82 -3.86 2.73 -5.67
N LYS A 83 -4.60 2.08 -6.58
CA LYS A 83 -5.93 1.53 -6.27
C LYS A 83 -5.88 0.52 -5.13
N GLU A 84 -4.81 -0.26 -5.03
CA GLU A 84 -4.58 -1.21 -3.94
C GLU A 84 -4.35 -0.52 -2.61
N GLY A 85 -3.68 0.64 -2.60
CA GLY A 85 -3.45 1.44 -1.40
C GLY A 85 -4.72 2.10 -0.84
N GLU A 86 -5.72 2.32 -1.68
CA GLU A 86 -7.03 2.89 -1.30
C GLU A 86 -7.85 1.97 -0.38
N ILE A 87 -7.38 0.75 -0.10
CA ILE A 87 -8.00 -0.18 0.85
C ILE A 87 -8.26 0.43 2.23
N ILE A 88 -7.47 1.44 2.62
CA ILE A 88 -7.67 2.20 3.86
C ILE A 88 -9.06 2.83 3.96
N TYR A 89 -9.73 3.18 2.85
CA TYR A 89 -11.08 3.74 2.86
C TYR A 89 -12.17 2.69 3.16
N TYR A 90 -11.79 1.41 3.19
CA TYR A 90 -12.70 0.29 3.41
C TYR A 90 -12.40 -0.46 4.70
N LEU A 91 -11.13 -0.45 5.14
CA LEU A 91 -10.70 -1.06 6.39
C LEU A 91 -10.78 -0.14 7.60
N ASP A 92 -10.99 1.15 7.37
CA ASP A 92 -10.98 2.15 8.42
C ASP A 92 -12.18 3.08 8.28
N ASP A 93 -13.17 2.84 9.14
CA ASP A 93 -14.48 3.52 9.10
C ASP A 93 -14.33 5.05 9.21
N GLU A 94 -13.31 5.51 9.95
CA GLU A 94 -12.99 6.92 10.16
C GLU A 94 -12.52 7.65 8.88
N VAL A 95 -11.94 6.91 7.92
CA VAL A 95 -11.52 7.46 6.61
C VAL A 95 -12.68 7.41 5.61
N LYS A 96 -13.55 6.41 5.73
CA LYS A 96 -14.74 6.24 4.89
C LYS A 96 -15.71 7.41 5.05
N GLU A 97 -15.99 7.82 6.29
CA GLU A 97 -16.88 8.96 6.58
C GLU A 97 -16.34 10.27 6.01
N ARG A 98 -15.06 10.60 6.24
CA ARG A 98 -14.44 11.84 5.70
C ARG A 98 -14.45 11.91 4.17
N ARG A 99 -14.23 10.79 3.47
CA ARG A 99 -14.28 10.75 2.00
C ARG A 99 -15.70 11.03 1.49
N ASP A 100 -16.71 10.48 2.15
CA ASP A 100 -18.10 10.62 1.73
C ASP A 100 -18.63 12.04 2.01
N GLU A 101 -18.07 12.74 3.01
CA GLU A 101 -18.30 14.17 3.24
C GLU A 101 -17.69 15.08 2.15
N MET A 102 -16.49 14.77 1.66
CA MET A 102 -15.83 15.57 0.60
C MET A 102 -16.49 15.45 -0.79
N LYS A 103 -17.40 14.49 -0.98
CA LYS A 103 -18.15 14.29 -2.23
C LYS A 103 -19.53 14.95 -2.22
N LYS A 104 -19.92 15.59 -1.12
CA LYS A 104 -21.20 16.27 -0.95
C LYS A 104 -21.06 17.77 -1.21
#